data_AF-A0A8H5QKN7-F1
#
_entry.id   AF-A0A8H5QKN7-F1
#
_cell.length_a   1.000
_cell.length_b   1.000
_cell.length_c   1.000
_cell.angle_alpha   90.00
_cell.angle_beta   90.00
_cell.angle_gamma   90.00
#
_symmetry.space_group_name_H-M   'P 1'
#
loop_
_entity.id
_entity.type
_entity.pdbx_description
1 polymer ?
#
loop_
_entity_poly.entity_id
_entity_poly.type
_entity_poly.pdbx_seq_one_letter_code
_entity_poly.pdbx_strand_id
1 'polypeptide(L)'
;MSFFRITLHRSAIGLPERTRGVLAALGLRRRMQTVFHPVHPQFAGMILKVKELVRVEEMYQEYPNYLTITCLVLLYPNRKSYYSKMGHHN
;
A
#
# COMPACT_ATOMS: atom_id res chain seq x y z
N MET A 1 6.20 0.10 -15.08
CA MET A 1 7.10 0.18 -13.90
C MET A 1 6.57 -0.77 -12.84
N SER A 2 7.43 -1.38 -12.01
CA SER A 2 6.97 -2.25 -10.92
C SER A 2 6.68 -1.44 -9.65
N PHE A 3 5.64 -1.86 -8.92
CA PHE A 3 5.19 -1.25 -7.68
C PHE A 3 5.06 -2.30 -6.58
N PHE A 4 5.36 -1.92 -5.34
CA PHE A 4 5.01 -2.70 -4.15
C PHE A 4 3.60 -2.35 -3.72
N ARG A 5 2.72 -3.34 -3.71
CA ARG A 5 1.45 -3.29 -2.98
C ARG A 5 1.70 -3.76 -1.56
N ILE A 6 1.61 -2.83 -0.61
CA ILE A 6 1.91 -3.08 0.80
C ILE A 6 0.62 -2.99 1.61
N THR A 7 0.25 -4.07 2.29
CA THR A 7 -0.93 -4.12 3.15
C THR A 7 -0.52 -4.33 4.60
N LEU A 8 -1.02 -3.50 5.52
CA LEU A 8 -0.81 -3.73 6.95
C LEU A 8 -1.72 -4.84 7.46
N HIS A 9 -1.17 -6.03 7.68
CA HIS A 9 -1.94 -7.20 8.10
C HIS A 9 -2.06 -7.30 9.63
N ARG A 10 -0.98 -7.02 10.36
CA ARG A 10 -0.97 -7.02 11.84
C ARG A 10 -0.96 -5.60 12.41
N SER A 11 -1.56 -5.43 13.58
CA SER A 11 -1.58 -4.14 14.27
C SER A 11 -0.19 -3.79 14.85
N ALA A 12 0.09 -2.49 15.00
CA ALA A 12 1.32 -1.98 15.62
C ALA A 12 1.16 -1.62 17.11
N ILE A 13 0.04 -2.00 17.72
CA ILE A 13 -0.23 -1.80 19.16
C ILE A 13 0.82 -2.58 19.96
N GLY A 14 1.37 -1.96 21.01
CA GLY A 14 2.40 -2.57 21.86
C GLY A 14 3.81 -2.61 21.25
N LEU A 15 3.99 -2.22 19.98
CA LEU A 15 5.31 -2.16 19.36
C LEU A 15 6.06 -0.87 19.70
N PRO A 16 7.42 -0.88 19.63
CA PRO A 16 8.24 0.31 19.82
C PRO A 16 7.89 1.45 18.86
N GLU A 17 8.12 2.67 19.31
CA GLU A 17 7.84 3.89 18.53
C GLU A 17 8.58 3.90 17.18
N ARG A 18 9.80 3.38 17.14
CA ARG A 18 10.58 3.27 15.89
C ARG A 18 9.84 2.48 14.81
N THR A 19 9.21 1.37 15.16
CA THR A 19 8.44 0.54 14.23
C THR A 19 7.17 1.28 13.78
N ARG A 20 6.49 1.98 14.70
CA ARG A 20 5.33 2.82 14.37
C ARG A 20 5.70 3.97 13.44
N GLY A 21 6.86 4.59 13.64
CA GLY A 21 7.40 5.64 12.77
C GLY A 21 7.65 5.16 11.35
N VAL A 22 8.20 3.96 11.18
CA VAL A 22 8.40 3.36 9.84
C VAL A 22 7.06 3.10 9.15
N LEU A 23 6.07 2.55 9.87
CA LEU A 23 4.72 2.35 9.31
C LEU A 23 4.06 3.68 8.91
N ALA A 24 4.20 4.71 9.73
CA ALA A 24 3.69 6.04 9.44
C ALA A 24 4.37 6.67 8.20
N ALA A 25 5.69 6.50 8.06
CA ALA A 25 6.45 6.95 6.89
C ALA A 25 6.04 6.23 5.60
N LEU A 26 5.68 4.95 5.69
CA LEU A 26 5.09 4.19 4.58
C LEU A 26 3.64 4.58 4.29
N GLY A 27 2.98 5.35 5.16
CA GLY A 27 1.58 5.78 5.02
C GLY A 27 0.56 4.81 5.62
N LEU A 28 1.00 3.78 6.35
CA LEU A 28 0.16 2.75 6.96
C LEU A 28 -0.24 3.15 8.38
N ARG A 29 -1.45 3.69 8.53
CA ARG A 29 -2.00 4.17 9.81
C ARG A 29 -3.06 3.24 10.41
N ARG A 30 -3.75 2.45 9.57
CA ARG A 30 -4.86 1.57 10.01
C ARG A 30 -4.63 0.14 9.52
N ARG A 31 -5.13 -0.84 10.27
CA ARG A 31 -5.08 -2.26 9.87
C ARG A 31 -5.86 -2.47 8.57
N MET A 32 -5.39 -3.40 7.73
CA MET A 32 -5.90 -3.70 6.39
C MET A 32 -5.85 -2.52 5.41
N GLN A 33 -5.07 -1.48 5.72
CA GLN A 33 -4.80 -0.41 4.77
C GLN A 33 -3.75 -0.89 3.76
N THR A 34 -4.01 -0.61 2.49
CA THR A 34 -3.10 -0.90 1.38
C THR A 34 -2.54 0.40 0.82
N VAL A 35 -1.23 0.44 0.55
CA VAL A 35 -0.51 1.57 -0.06
C VAL A 35 0.39 1.03 -1.17
N PHE A 36 0.59 1.84 -2.21
CA PHE A 36 1.43 1.52 -3.35
C PHE A 36 2.66 2.43 -3.36
N HIS A 37 3.85 1.83 -3.47
CA HIS A 37 5.11 2.56 -3.61
C HIS A 37 5.88 2.02 -4.81
N PRO A 38 6.63 2.86 -5.54
CA PRO A 38 7.49 2.38 -6.62
C PRO A 38 8.57 1.45 -6.06
N VAL A 39 9.02 0.49 -6.86
CA VAL A 39 10.14 -0.38 -6.47
C VAL A 39 11.42 0.45 -6.40
N HIS A 40 11.81 0.82 -5.18
CA HIS A 40 13.02 1.56 -4.86
C HIS A 40 13.69 0.98 -3.60
N PRO A 41 15.03 0.90 -3.52
CA PRO A 41 15.74 0.29 -2.39
C PRO A 41 15.40 0.92 -1.04
N GLN A 42 15.10 2.23 -1.01
CA GLN A 42 14.68 2.92 0.21
C GLN A 42 13.38 2.33 0.78
N PHE A 43 12.38 2.08 -0.08
CA PHE A 43 11.11 1.48 0.34
C PHE A 43 11.31 0.01 0.72
N ALA A 44 12.13 -0.74 -0.02
CA ALA A 44 12.47 -2.11 0.33
C ALA A 44 13.11 -2.21 1.74
N GLY A 45 14.05 -1.31 2.07
CA GLY A 45 14.67 -1.26 3.39
C GLY A 45 13.68 -0.91 4.52
N MET A 46 12.70 -0.04 4.25
CA MET A 46 11.62 0.26 5.21
C MET A 46 10.70 -0.95 5.40
N ILE A 47 10.30 -1.61 4.31
CA ILE A 47 9.47 -2.81 4.33
C ILE A 47 10.13 -3.92 5.14
N LEU A 48 11.41 -4.17 4.94
CA LEU A 48 12.16 -5.23 5.67
C LEU A 48 12.14 -5.02 7.19
N LYS A 49 12.14 -3.77 7.66
CA LYS A 49 12.05 -3.44 9.10
C LYS A 49 10.68 -3.79 9.70
N VAL A 50 9.63 -3.86 8.89
CA VAL A 50 8.24 -4.11 9.32
C VAL A 50 7.63 -5.37 8.70
N LYS A 51 8.45 -6.25 8.12
CA LYS A 51 8.04 -7.42 7.34
C LYS A 51 7.04 -8.34 8.06
N GLU A 52 7.13 -8.44 9.39
CA GLU A 52 6.22 -9.27 10.20
C GLU A 52 4.79 -8.71 10.28
N LEU A 53 4.63 -7.41 9.99
CA LEU A 53 3.35 -6.70 10.08
C LEU A 53 2.68 -6.52 8.73
N VAL A 54 3.45 -6.52 7.65
CA VAL A 54 2.99 -6.16 6.31
C VAL A 54 3.00 -7.35 5.37
N ARG A 55 2.03 -7.41 4.46
CA ARG A 55 2.03 -8.30 3.31
C ARG A 55 2.41 -7.48 2.09
N VAL A 56 3.37 -7.97 1.31
CA VAL A 56 3.90 -7.26 0.14
C VAL A 56 3.70 -8.12 -1.09
N GLU A 57 3.19 -7.51 -2.14
CA GLU A 57 3.01 -8.11 -3.46
C GLU A 57 3.66 -7.17 -4.48
N GLU A 58 4.50 -7.70 -5.36
CA GLU A 58 5.06 -6.93 -6.49
C GLU A 58 4.05 -6.95 -7.64
N MET A 59 3.77 -5.78 -8.20
CA MET A 59 2.86 -5.62 -9.34
C MET A 59 3.60 -4.95 -10.49
N TYR A 60 3.69 -5.64 -11.63
CA TYR A 60 4.05 -5.03 -12.91
C TYR A 60 2.79 -4.35 -13.46
N GLN A 61 2.75 -3.01 -13.38
CA GLN A 61 1.67 -2.06 -13.71
C GLN A 61 0.34 -2.61 -14.28
N GLU A 62 -0.80 -2.28 -13.67
CA GLU A 62 -1.62 -1.17 -14.20
C GLU A 62 -2.34 -0.37 -13.09
N TYR A 63 -1.88 0.85 -12.80
CA TYR A 63 -2.76 1.94 -12.36
C TYR A 63 -2.38 3.19 -13.13
N PRO A 64 -3.36 3.96 -13.61
CA PRO A 64 -3.17 4.70 -14.83
C PRO A 64 -2.64 6.09 -14.49
N ASN A 65 -1.91 6.63 -15.46
CA ASN A 65 -1.33 7.97 -15.43
C ASN A 65 -2.36 8.95 -14.85
N TYR A 66 -1.92 9.88 -14.02
CA TYR A 66 -2.73 10.79 -13.18
C TYR A 66 -3.94 11.50 -13.86
N LEU A 67 -4.03 11.47 -15.20
CA LEU A 67 -5.20 11.86 -15.99
C LEU A 67 -6.46 11.00 -15.78
N THR A 68 -6.37 9.72 -15.41
CA THR A 68 -7.56 8.84 -15.24
C THR A 68 -8.15 8.88 -13.84
N ILE A 69 -7.37 9.27 -12.83
CA ILE A 69 -7.78 9.29 -11.42
C ILE A 69 -8.92 10.30 -11.22
N THR A 70 -8.94 11.39 -11.98
CA THR A 70 -10.01 12.39 -11.95
C THR A 70 -11.37 11.82 -12.39
N CYS A 71 -11.40 10.95 -13.39
CA CYS A 71 -12.64 10.31 -13.86
C CYS A 71 -13.16 9.28 -12.86
N LEU A 72 -12.24 8.56 -12.20
CA LEU A 72 -12.56 7.49 -11.29
C LEU A 72 -13.09 8.01 -9.93
N VAL A 73 -12.50 9.07 -9.36
CA VAL A 73 -12.96 9.66 -8.08
C VAL A 73 -14.38 10.25 -8.18
N LEU A 74 -14.81 10.70 -9.36
CA LEU A 74 -16.17 11.18 -9.60
C LEU A 74 -17.21 10.06 -9.70
N LEU A 75 -16.82 8.86 -10.13
CA LEU A 75 -17.74 7.72 -10.32
C LEU A 75 -17.84 6.78 -9.12
N TYR A 76 -16.86 6.75 -8.21
CA TYR A 76 -16.98 5.98 -6.96
C TYR A 76 -16.53 6.82 -5.76
N PRO A 77 -17.47 7.33 -4.95
CA PRO A 77 -17.18 8.20 -3.81
C PRO A 77 -16.44 7.48 -2.66
N ASN A 78 -16.25 6.16 -2.74
CA ASN A 78 -15.60 5.37 -1.70
C ASN A 78 -14.28 4.75 -2.21
N ARG A 79 -13.15 5.30 -1.76
CA ARG A 79 -11.78 4.87 -2.12
C ARG A 79 -11.50 3.37 -1.91
N LYS A 80 -12.25 2.69 -1.03
CA LYS A 80 -12.09 1.24 -0.79
C LYS A 80 -12.66 0.37 -1.92
N SER A 81 -13.67 0.85 -2.63
CA SER A 81 -14.33 0.12 -3.73
C SER A 81 -13.42 0.00 -4.95
N TYR A 82 -12.61 1.04 -5.20
CA TYR A 82 -11.69 1.11 -6.34
C TYR A 82 -10.66 0.00 -6.39
N TYR A 83 -9.98 -0.22 -5.26
CA TYR A 83 -8.90 -1.20 -5.17
C TYR A 83 -9.40 -2.64 -5.02
N SER A 84 -10.65 -2.85 -4.57
CA SER A 84 -11.23 -4.19 -4.38
C SER A 84 -11.74 -4.82 -5.68
N LYS A 85 -12.11 -4.03 -6.70
CA LYS A 85 -12.65 -4.53 -7.98
C LYS A 85 -11.58 -4.89 -9.02
N MET A 86 -10.34 -4.42 -8.87
CA MET A 86 -9.27 -4.67 -9.83
C MET A 86 -8.45 -5.94 -9.53
N GLY A 87 -8.80 -6.69 -8.48
CA GLY A 87 -8.14 -7.93 -8.12
C GLY A 87 -8.91 -9.17 -8.58
N HIS A 88 -8.82 -9.52 -9.86
CA HIS A 88 -8.98 -10.89 -10.36
C HIS A 88 -8.18 -11.04 -11.65
N HIS A 89 -7.11 -11.87 -11.57
CA HIS A 89 -6.29 -12.56 -12.57
C HIS A 89 -5.00 -12.91 -11.79
N ASN A 90 -4.69 -14.14 -11.38
CA ASN A 90 -5.13 -15.50 -11.71
C ASN A 90 -5.81 -16.19 -10.51
#